data_AF-A0A831QLL2-F1
#
_entry.id   AF-A0A831QLL2-F1
#
_cell.length_a   1.000
_cell.length_b   1.000
_cell.length_c   1.000
_cell.angle_alpha   90.00
_cell.angle_beta   90.00
_cell.angle_gamma   90.00
#
_symmetry.space_group_name_H-M   'P 1'
#
loop_
_entity.id
_entity.type
_entity.pdbx_description
1 polymer ?
#
loop_
_entity_poly.entity_id
_entity_poly.type
_entity_poly.pdbx_seq_one_letter_code
_entity_poly.pdbx_strand_id
1 'polypeptide(L)'
;MHLMNSKDSTYSIILDHVTRIEGHGSVRVSVRDGRVEELTLAIVEAQRFFESFTRGMLAHEIPWIVGRICGICCVAHQMAASKAVEAALGLEVSRQSRLLRRLLNESQILQSHLLHVYFLAVPDYVGVPSVLPLARTHPDVVRRALRLKHLANEFTAVIGGRALHPMANTLRGWRRLPDLDALADIRRRLRAA
;
A
#
# COMPACT_ATOMS: atom_id res chain seq x y z
N MET A 1 7.68 52.29 10.52
CA MET A 1 8.21 51.82 11.81
C MET A 1 9.03 50.56 11.53
N HIS A 2 10.29 50.58 11.96
CA HIS A 2 11.46 49.79 11.59
C HIS A 2 11.33 48.49 10.75
N LEU A 3 11.83 48.59 9.51
CA LEU A 3 12.51 47.50 8.82
C LEU A 3 13.80 47.18 9.60
N MET A 4 13.75 46.15 10.45
CA MET A 4 14.98 45.58 11.01
C MET A 4 15.63 44.71 9.93
N ASN A 5 16.79 45.17 9.49
CA ASN A 5 17.73 44.46 8.64
C ASN A 5 18.33 43.28 9.46
N SER A 6 17.62 42.15 9.60
CA SER A 6 18.13 41.01 10.38
C SER A 6 18.98 40.10 9.49
N LYS A 7 20.29 40.31 9.50
CA LYS A 7 21.29 39.44 8.87
C LYS A 7 21.58 38.14 9.63
N ASP A 8 20.86 37.85 10.72
CA ASP A 8 20.97 36.58 11.47
C ASP A 8 19.55 36.08 11.86
N SER A 9 18.87 35.33 10.98
CA SER A 9 17.52 34.81 11.27
C SER A 9 17.53 33.28 11.28
N THR A 10 17.52 32.69 12.48
CA THR A 10 17.37 31.25 12.68
C THR A 10 15.91 30.92 13.03
N TYR A 11 15.27 30.03 12.29
CA TYR A 11 13.91 29.55 12.58
C TYR A 11 13.70 28.11 12.10
N SER A 12 12.66 27.46 12.64
CA SER A 12 12.28 26.09 12.29
C SER A 12 10.88 26.02 11.70
N ILE A 13 10.71 25.25 10.64
CA ILE A 13 9.42 24.87 10.07
C ILE A 13 9.17 23.42 10.46
N ILE A 14 8.01 23.15 11.06
CA ILE A 14 7.61 21.81 11.49
C ILE A 14 6.29 21.47 10.82
N LEU A 15 6.29 20.37 10.07
CA LEU A 15 5.11 19.71 9.54
C LEU A 15 4.91 18.41 10.33
N ASP A 16 4.05 18.45 11.34
CA ASP A 16 3.82 17.29 12.23
C ASP A 16 3.19 16.10 11.50
N HIS A 17 2.45 16.36 10.44
CA HIS A 17 1.77 15.34 9.65
C HIS A 17 1.94 15.56 8.16
N VAL A 18 2.70 14.67 7.52
CA VAL A 18 2.70 14.53 6.06
C VAL A 18 1.36 13.90 5.65
N THR A 19 0.61 14.60 4.81
CA THR A 19 -0.71 14.14 4.34
C THR A 19 -0.59 13.32 3.05
N ARG A 20 -1.63 12.54 2.74
CA ARG A 20 -1.72 11.71 1.51
C ARG A 20 -0.55 10.73 1.31
N ILE A 21 -0.01 10.21 2.41
CA ILE A 21 0.89 9.06 2.44
C ILE A 21 0.23 7.89 3.18
N GLU A 22 0.81 6.70 3.07
CA GLU A 22 0.52 5.62 4.02
C GLU A 22 1.49 5.71 5.20
N GLY A 23 0.95 5.49 6.40
CA GLY A 23 1.68 5.60 7.65
C GLY A 23 1.78 7.04 8.17
N HIS A 24 2.68 7.24 9.13
CA HIS A 24 2.83 8.51 9.85
C HIS A 24 4.25 9.06 9.70
N GLY A 25 4.35 10.27 9.14
CA GLY A 25 5.61 10.97 8.98
C GLY A 25 5.50 12.45 9.34
N SER A 26 6.60 13.02 9.81
CA SER A 26 6.75 14.46 10.08
C SER A 26 8.02 15.00 9.42
N VAL A 27 8.00 16.27 9.03
CA VAL A 27 9.14 16.95 8.42
C VAL A 27 9.54 18.15 9.28
N ARG A 28 10.81 18.24 9.62
CA ARG A 28 11.40 19.40 10.29
C ARG A 28 12.46 20.02 9.39
N VAL A 29 12.39 21.33 9.22
CA VAL A 29 13.36 22.12 8.46
C VAL A 29 13.92 23.20 9.37
N SER A 30 15.24 23.23 9.55
CA SER A 30 15.96 24.31 10.22
C SER A 30 16.53 25.26 9.19
N VAL A 31 16.29 26.56 9.35
CA VAL A 31 16.74 27.61 8.43
C VAL A 31 17.57 28.62 9.21
N ARG A 32 18.76 28.94 8.70
CA ARG A 32 19.61 30.04 9.17
C ARG A 32 19.93 30.94 7.98
N ASP A 33 19.67 32.23 8.13
CA ASP A 33 20.03 33.28 7.15
C ASP A 33 19.48 32.99 5.74
N GLY A 34 18.24 32.49 5.71
CA GLY A 34 17.55 32.11 4.48
C GLY A 34 18.08 30.82 3.82
N ARG A 35 19.02 30.11 4.46
CA ARG A 35 19.56 28.83 3.99
C ARG A 35 19.06 27.69 4.86
N VAL A 36 18.62 26.61 4.24
CA VAL A 36 18.28 25.37 4.96
C VAL A 36 19.57 24.77 5.50
N GLU A 37 19.68 24.63 6.82
CA GLU A 37 20.81 23.96 7.47
C GLU A 37 20.56 22.46 7.63
N GLU A 38 19.31 22.10 7.96
CA GLU A 38 18.92 20.73 8.21
C GLU A 38 17.49 20.48 7.69
N LEU A 39 17.29 19.30 7.09
CA LEU A 39 15.97 18.77 6.75
C LEU A 39 15.91 17.33 7.24
N THR A 40 14.93 17.05 8.11
CA THR A 40 14.73 15.73 8.69
C THR A 40 13.31 15.26 8.43
N LEU A 41 13.18 14.08 7.80
CA LEU A 41 11.95 13.31 7.72
C LEU A 41 11.96 12.26 8.84
N ALA A 42 11.03 12.36 9.78
CA ALA A 42 10.88 11.38 10.84
C ALA A 42 9.66 10.48 10.54
N ILE A 43 9.85 9.16 10.66
CA ILE A 43 8.76 8.20 10.63
C ILE A 43 8.27 8.01 12.07
N VAL A 44 7.05 8.47 12.35
CA VAL A 44 6.48 8.54 13.71
C VAL A 44 5.44 7.44 13.94
N GLU A 45 5.61 6.30 13.30
CA GLU A 45 4.78 5.11 13.51
C GLU A 45 5.09 4.44 14.85
N ALA A 46 4.06 3.96 15.55
CA ALA A 46 4.27 3.10 16.71
C ALA A 46 4.99 1.81 16.30
N GLN A 47 6.06 1.46 17.02
CA GLN A 47 6.75 0.19 16.83
C GLN A 47 5.81 -0.96 17.18
N ARG A 48 5.45 -1.77 16.18
CA ARG A 48 4.54 -2.93 16.34
C ARG A 48 5.27 -4.24 16.61
N PHE A 49 6.60 -4.22 16.59
CA PHE A 49 7.49 -5.33 16.97
C PHE A 49 7.18 -6.67 16.27
N PHE A 50 6.74 -6.68 15.01
CA PHE A 50 6.43 -7.91 14.26
C PHE A 50 7.60 -8.91 14.25
N GLU A 51 8.84 -8.43 14.23
CA GLU A 51 10.06 -9.27 14.23
C GLU A 51 10.22 -10.06 15.53
N SER A 52 9.98 -9.41 16.67
CA SER A 52 10.02 -10.06 17.99
C SER A 52 8.77 -10.91 18.21
N PHE A 53 7.61 -10.39 17.84
CA PHE A 53 6.30 -11.03 18.00
C PHE A 53 6.20 -12.37 17.25
N THR A 54 6.85 -12.50 16.09
CA THR A 54 6.79 -13.72 15.28
C THR A 54 7.67 -14.86 15.82
N ARG A 55 8.52 -14.62 16.83
CA ARG A 55 9.34 -15.67 17.45
C ARG A 55 8.46 -16.66 18.21
N GLY A 56 8.68 -17.95 17.97
CA GLY A 56 7.92 -19.03 18.62
C GLY A 56 6.51 -19.26 18.05
N MET A 57 6.09 -18.49 17.04
CA MET A 57 4.82 -18.72 16.35
C MET A 57 4.86 -19.97 15.46
N LEU A 58 3.70 -20.55 15.19
CA LEU A 58 3.60 -21.63 14.22
C LEU A 58 3.84 -21.09 12.82
N ALA A 59 4.69 -21.78 12.05
CA ALA A 59 5.17 -21.34 10.74
C ALA A 59 4.03 -20.96 9.75
N HIS A 60 2.89 -21.65 9.82
CA HIS A 60 1.74 -21.41 8.93
C HIS A 60 0.92 -20.16 9.31
N GLU A 61 1.06 -19.64 10.53
CA GLU A 61 0.37 -18.43 10.99
C GLU A 61 1.10 -17.15 10.56
N ILE A 62 2.44 -17.23 10.43
CA ILE A 62 3.32 -16.08 10.15
C ILE A 62 2.84 -15.28 8.94
N PRO A 63 2.57 -15.87 7.75
CA PRO A 63 2.17 -15.10 6.58
C PRO A 63 0.92 -14.26 6.83
N TRP A 64 -0.07 -14.82 7.52
CA TRP A 64 -1.29 -14.09 7.83
C TRP A 64 -0.99 -12.93 8.77
N ILE A 65 -0.30 -13.18 9.89
CA ILE A 65 0.05 -12.14 10.86
C ILE A 65 0.78 -10.97 10.21
N VAL A 66 1.87 -11.23 9.48
CA VAL A 66 2.66 -10.15 8.87
C VAL A 66 1.92 -9.44 7.74
N GLY A 67 0.91 -10.07 7.16
CA GLY A 67 -0.04 -9.41 6.27
C GLY A 67 -0.80 -8.23 6.90
N ARG A 68 -0.69 -8.02 8.22
CA ARG A 68 -1.26 -6.89 8.96
C ARG A 68 -0.25 -5.75 9.20
N ILE A 69 0.98 -5.87 8.68
CA ILE A 69 1.97 -4.78 8.72
C ILE A 69 1.45 -3.57 7.94
N CYS A 70 0.81 -3.75 6.81
CA CYS A 70 0.26 -2.66 6.01
C CYS A 70 -1.09 -3.06 5.41
N GLY A 71 -2.03 -2.12 5.37
CA GLY A 71 -3.34 -2.33 4.74
C GLY A 71 -3.28 -2.33 3.21
N ILE A 72 -2.29 -1.66 2.62
CA ILE A 72 -2.14 -1.54 1.15
C ILE A 72 -1.33 -2.72 0.61
N CYS A 73 -0.18 -3.04 1.20
CA CYS A 73 0.75 -4.07 0.69
C CYS A 73 0.66 -5.41 1.44
N CYS A 74 -0.52 -5.74 1.97
CA CYS A 74 -0.76 -6.96 2.75
C CYS A 74 -0.44 -8.28 2.01
N VAL A 75 -0.73 -8.38 0.71
CA VAL A 75 -0.36 -9.53 -0.13
C VAL A 75 1.15 -9.65 -0.25
N ALA A 76 1.87 -8.56 -0.48
CA ALA A 76 3.33 -8.59 -0.61
C ALA A 76 3.98 -9.15 0.67
N HIS A 77 3.54 -8.70 1.85
CA HIS A 77 3.98 -9.27 3.13
C HIS A 77 3.66 -10.76 3.25
N GLN A 78 2.42 -11.16 2.93
CA GLN A 78 2.03 -12.57 2.94
C GLN A 78 2.88 -13.42 1.99
N MET A 79 3.16 -12.95 0.78
CA MET A 79 3.94 -13.69 -0.20
C MET A 79 5.41 -13.78 0.18
N ALA A 80 5.99 -12.69 0.70
CA ALA A 80 7.36 -12.68 1.19
C ALA A 80 7.54 -13.69 2.33
N ALA A 81 6.66 -13.64 3.33
CA ALA A 81 6.70 -14.58 4.44
C ALA A 81 6.38 -16.01 4.03
N SER A 82 5.40 -16.24 3.15
CA SER A 82 5.12 -17.60 2.64
C SER A 82 6.35 -18.20 1.99
N LYS A 83 7.01 -17.44 1.10
CA LYS A 83 8.24 -17.89 0.42
C LYS A 83 9.37 -18.16 1.41
N ALA A 84 9.57 -17.29 2.40
CA ALA A 84 10.62 -17.45 3.40
C ALA A 84 10.39 -18.70 4.25
N VAL A 85 9.17 -18.90 4.73
CA VAL A 85 8.80 -20.08 5.53
C VAL A 85 8.90 -21.36 4.73
N GLU A 86 8.43 -21.36 3.48
CA GLU A 86 8.52 -22.54 2.60
C GLU A 86 9.97 -22.90 2.29
N ALA A 87 10.83 -21.92 2.03
CA ALA A 87 12.25 -22.14 1.82
C ALA A 87 12.91 -22.73 3.08
N ALA A 88 12.61 -22.18 4.27
CA ALA A 88 13.16 -22.66 5.53
C ALA A 88 12.73 -24.11 5.87
N LEU A 89 11.55 -24.51 5.42
CA LEU A 89 10.99 -25.85 5.65
C LEU A 89 11.24 -26.82 4.48
N GLY A 90 11.92 -26.40 3.41
CA GLY A 90 12.17 -27.23 2.22
C GLY A 90 10.88 -27.62 1.47
N LEU A 91 9.85 -26.77 1.51
CA LEU A 91 8.54 -27.09 0.95
C LEU A 91 8.43 -26.67 -0.51
N GLU A 92 8.17 -27.63 -1.38
CA GLU A 92 7.88 -27.37 -2.79
C GLU A 92 6.45 -26.87 -3.01
N VAL A 93 6.34 -25.85 -3.86
CA VAL A 93 5.09 -25.16 -4.24
C VAL A 93 4.72 -25.54 -5.66
N SER A 94 3.49 -26.01 -5.87
CA SER A 94 3.02 -26.42 -7.19
C SER A 94 3.03 -25.26 -8.19
N ARG A 95 3.13 -25.57 -9.49
CA ARG A 95 3.02 -24.58 -10.58
C ARG A 95 1.71 -23.80 -10.49
N GLN A 96 0.60 -24.46 -10.18
CA GLN A 96 -0.71 -23.82 -10.02
C GLN A 96 -0.68 -22.79 -8.89
N SER A 97 -0.16 -23.15 -7.71
CA SER A 97 -0.05 -22.24 -6.56
C SER A 97 0.86 -21.05 -6.88
N ARG A 98 1.99 -21.26 -7.57
CA ARG A 98 2.87 -20.16 -8.02
C ARG A 98 2.14 -19.19 -8.95
N LEU A 99 1.33 -19.69 -9.88
CA LEU A 99 0.53 -18.86 -10.79
C LEU A 99 -0.56 -18.07 -10.04
N LEU A 100 -1.27 -18.71 -9.10
CA LEU A 100 -2.27 -18.02 -8.27
C LEU A 100 -1.63 -16.92 -7.41
N ARG A 101 -0.47 -17.19 -6.81
CA ARG A 101 0.31 -16.18 -6.07
C ARG A 101 0.74 -15.03 -6.95
N ARG A 102 1.16 -15.31 -8.20
CA ARG A 102 1.47 -14.25 -9.15
C ARG A 102 0.24 -13.40 -9.42
N LEU A 103 -0.89 -14.00 -9.77
CA LEU A 103 -2.12 -13.25 -10.02
C LEU A 103 -2.56 -12.41 -8.82
N LEU A 104 -2.44 -12.94 -7.59
CA LEU A 104 -2.75 -12.20 -6.37
C LEU A 104 -1.78 -11.02 -6.13
N ASN A 105 -0.49 -11.17 -6.46
CA ASN A 105 0.46 -10.05 -6.41
C ASN A 105 0.12 -8.98 -7.45
N GLU A 106 -0.18 -9.36 -8.68
CA GLU A 106 -0.56 -8.41 -9.75
C GLU A 106 -1.83 -7.63 -9.36
N SER A 107 -2.80 -8.30 -8.71
CA SER A 107 -4.02 -7.64 -8.23
C SER A 107 -3.74 -6.59 -7.16
N GLN A 108 -2.81 -6.87 -6.24
CA GLN A 108 -2.36 -5.89 -5.25
C GLN A 108 -1.58 -4.73 -5.90
N ILE A 109 -0.69 -5.01 -6.85
CA ILE A 109 0.07 -3.97 -7.56
C ILE A 109 -0.91 -2.99 -8.22
N LEU A 110 -1.90 -3.52 -8.96
CA LEU A 110 -2.95 -2.72 -9.57
C LEU A 110 -3.72 -1.88 -8.53
N GLN A 111 -4.15 -2.52 -7.44
CA GLN A 111 -4.88 -1.84 -6.35
C GLN A 111 -4.06 -0.69 -5.74
N SER A 112 -2.77 -0.93 -5.47
CA SER A 112 -1.85 0.01 -4.84
C SER A 112 -1.51 1.17 -5.78
N HIS A 113 -1.24 0.90 -7.06
CA HIS A 113 -0.91 1.94 -8.03
C HIS A 113 -2.11 2.84 -8.32
N LEU A 114 -3.31 2.27 -8.46
CA LEU A 114 -4.53 3.05 -8.63
C LEU A 114 -4.80 3.94 -7.41
N LEU A 115 -4.59 3.42 -6.20
CA LEU A 115 -4.71 4.20 -4.97
C LEU A 115 -3.72 5.37 -4.97
N HIS A 116 -2.44 5.09 -5.20
CA HIS A 116 -1.39 6.09 -5.16
C HIS A 116 -1.59 7.18 -6.22
N VAL A 117 -1.75 6.80 -7.49
CA VAL A 117 -1.87 7.75 -8.59
C VAL A 117 -3.10 8.64 -8.41
N TYR A 118 -4.30 8.04 -8.31
CA TYR A 118 -5.53 8.83 -8.36
C TYR A 118 -5.85 9.58 -7.07
N PHE A 119 -5.53 8.99 -5.91
CA PHE A 119 -6.01 9.52 -4.63
C PHE A 119 -4.93 10.26 -3.85
N LEU A 120 -3.66 9.92 -4.07
CA LEU A 120 -2.53 10.52 -3.34
C LEU A 120 -1.80 11.55 -4.19
N ALA A 121 -1.34 11.18 -5.38
CA ALA A 121 -0.40 11.99 -6.17
C ALA A 121 -1.06 13.01 -7.10
N VAL A 122 -2.09 12.63 -7.89
CA VAL A 122 -2.77 13.53 -8.84
C VAL A 122 -3.21 14.87 -8.24
N PRO A 123 -3.75 14.94 -7.01
CA PRO A 123 -4.13 16.23 -6.42
C PRO A 123 -3.00 17.27 -6.40
N ASP A 124 -1.74 16.86 -6.17
CA ASP A 124 -0.58 17.78 -6.22
C ASP A 124 -0.35 18.31 -7.63
N TYR A 125 -0.38 17.42 -8.64
CA TYR A 125 -0.10 17.79 -10.03
C TYR A 125 -1.11 18.77 -10.62
N VAL A 126 -2.32 18.82 -10.07
CA VAL A 126 -3.38 19.72 -10.53
C VAL A 126 -3.72 20.81 -9.52
N GLY A 127 -2.92 20.95 -8.45
CA GLY A 127 -3.00 22.05 -7.49
C GLY A 127 -4.26 22.05 -6.63
N VAL A 128 -4.77 20.88 -6.22
CA VAL A 128 -5.95 20.75 -5.36
C VAL A 128 -5.63 20.00 -4.06
N PRO A 129 -6.31 20.28 -2.95
CA PRO A 129 -5.96 19.71 -1.64
C PRO A 129 -6.19 18.19 -1.52
N SER A 130 -7.07 17.62 -2.35
CA SER A 130 -7.38 16.18 -2.35
C SER A 130 -8.11 15.79 -3.64
N VAL A 131 -8.50 14.52 -3.75
CA VAL A 131 -9.35 14.04 -4.85
C VAL A 131 -10.78 14.62 -4.82
N LEU A 132 -11.27 15.11 -3.66
CA LEU A 132 -12.68 15.50 -3.51
C LEU A 132 -13.10 16.68 -4.40
N PRO A 133 -12.32 17.78 -4.52
CA PRO A 133 -12.59 18.84 -5.51
C PRO A 133 -12.68 18.32 -6.95
N LEU A 134 -11.89 17.30 -7.31
CA LEU A 134 -11.88 16.72 -8.66
C LEU A 134 -13.18 15.99 -8.97
N ALA A 135 -13.97 15.58 -7.98
CA ALA A 135 -15.28 14.99 -8.23
C ALA A 135 -16.27 15.99 -8.84
N ARG A 136 -16.06 17.29 -8.65
CA ARG A 136 -16.88 18.35 -9.26
C ARG A 136 -16.34 18.82 -10.60
N THR A 137 -15.02 18.93 -10.74
CA THR A 137 -14.38 19.47 -11.94
C THR A 137 -14.08 18.42 -13.01
N HIS A 138 -13.76 17.18 -12.60
CA HIS A 138 -13.40 16.05 -13.48
C HIS A 138 -14.15 14.76 -13.05
N PRO A 139 -15.50 14.78 -13.02
CA PRO A 139 -16.31 13.71 -12.45
C PRO A 139 -16.13 12.36 -13.17
N ASP A 140 -15.85 12.37 -14.47
CA ASP A 140 -15.57 11.20 -15.30
C ASP A 140 -14.26 10.51 -14.89
N VAL A 141 -13.20 11.28 -14.65
CA VAL A 141 -11.91 10.77 -14.20
C VAL A 141 -12.03 10.14 -12.80
N VAL A 142 -12.71 10.82 -11.88
CA VAL A 142 -12.91 10.30 -10.52
C VAL A 142 -13.79 9.04 -10.53
N ARG A 143 -14.86 9.01 -11.33
CA ARG A 143 -15.68 7.79 -11.50
C ARG A 143 -14.86 6.65 -12.09
N ARG A 144 -13.99 6.90 -13.07
CA ARG A 144 -13.08 5.90 -13.62
C ARG A 144 -12.14 5.36 -12.55
N ALA A 145 -11.52 6.24 -11.76
CA ALA A 145 -10.63 5.86 -10.67
C ALA A 145 -11.30 4.94 -9.65
N LEU A 146 -12.51 5.29 -9.20
CA LEU A 146 -13.30 4.49 -8.26
C LEU A 146 -13.69 3.13 -8.86
N ARG A 147 -14.13 3.10 -10.12
CA ARG A 147 -14.46 1.85 -10.84
C ARG A 147 -13.24 0.93 -10.97
N LEU A 148 -12.09 1.47 -11.38
CA LEU A 148 -10.85 0.71 -11.49
C LEU A 148 -10.40 0.18 -10.12
N LYS A 149 -10.47 1.02 -9.07
CA LYS A 149 -10.11 0.60 -7.71
C LYS A 149 -11.03 -0.49 -7.18
N HIS A 150 -12.33 -0.40 -7.48
CA HIS A 150 -13.30 -1.44 -7.14
C HIS A 150 -13.01 -2.76 -7.86
N LEU A 151 -12.76 -2.70 -9.18
CA LEU A 151 -12.41 -3.88 -9.98
C LEU A 151 -11.11 -4.54 -9.48
N ALA A 152 -10.10 -3.76 -9.11
CA ALA A 152 -8.87 -4.28 -8.53
C ALA A 152 -9.09 -4.97 -7.16
N ASN A 153 -10.01 -4.43 -6.34
CA ASN A 153 -10.41 -5.05 -5.07
C ASN A 153 -11.12 -6.39 -5.30
N GLU A 154 -12.04 -6.45 -6.26
CA GLU A 154 -12.75 -7.68 -6.62
C GLU A 154 -11.80 -8.73 -7.20
N PHE A 155 -10.84 -8.31 -8.04
CA PHE A 155 -9.79 -9.19 -8.56
C PHE A 155 -9.01 -9.86 -7.41
N THR A 156 -8.58 -9.08 -6.42
CA THR A 156 -7.94 -9.60 -5.20
C THR A 156 -8.88 -10.51 -4.42
N ALA A 157 -10.17 -10.18 -4.30
CA ALA A 157 -11.14 -10.99 -3.56
C ALA A 157 -11.43 -12.33 -4.23
N VAL A 158 -11.54 -12.39 -5.56
CA VAL A 158 -11.77 -13.64 -6.31
C VAL A 158 -10.64 -14.63 -6.08
N ILE A 159 -9.39 -14.16 -6.09
CA ILE A 159 -8.22 -15.04 -5.92
C ILE A 159 -7.93 -15.31 -4.44
N GLY A 160 -7.90 -14.26 -3.63
CA GLY A 160 -7.45 -14.26 -2.24
C GLY A 160 -8.55 -14.47 -1.19
N GLY A 161 -9.81 -14.50 -1.61
CA GLY A 161 -11.00 -14.62 -0.76
C GLY A 161 -11.47 -13.31 -0.13
N ARG A 162 -10.60 -12.29 -0.02
CA ARG A 162 -10.92 -10.95 0.51
C ARG A 162 -10.10 -9.90 -0.23
N ALA A 163 -10.66 -8.69 -0.39
CA ALA A 163 -9.97 -7.58 -1.04
C ALA A 163 -8.82 -6.98 -0.19
N LEU A 164 -8.89 -7.16 1.13
CA LEU A 164 -7.90 -6.74 2.12
C LEU A 164 -7.60 -7.92 3.04
N HIS A 165 -6.31 -8.10 3.36
CA HIS A 165 -5.80 -9.23 4.13
C HIS A 165 -6.36 -10.57 3.64
N PRO A 166 -6.10 -10.96 2.37
CA PRO A 166 -6.61 -12.20 1.81
C PRO A 166 -6.15 -13.41 2.63
N MET A 167 -7.01 -14.43 2.69
CA MET A 167 -6.84 -15.61 3.56
C MET A 167 -6.79 -16.92 2.78
N ALA A 168 -6.95 -16.87 1.45
CA ALA A 168 -6.95 -18.06 0.63
C ALA A 168 -5.52 -18.63 0.42
N ASN A 169 -4.48 -17.80 0.43
CA ASN A 169 -3.10 -18.29 0.35
C ASN A 169 -2.70 -19.01 1.65
N THR A 170 -2.14 -20.21 1.51
CA THR A 170 -1.52 -20.99 2.59
C THR A 170 -0.10 -21.37 2.19
N LEU A 171 0.67 -21.93 3.13
CA LEU A 171 1.90 -22.63 2.75
C LEU A 171 1.57 -23.75 1.75
N ARG A 172 2.43 -23.92 0.74
CA ARG A 172 2.37 -24.87 -0.39
C ARG A 172 1.18 -24.74 -1.34
N GLY A 173 0.16 -23.97 -0.98
CA GLY A 173 -1.15 -24.19 -1.57
C GLY A 173 -2.12 -23.04 -1.38
N TRP A 174 -3.39 -23.41 -1.50
CA TRP A 174 -4.53 -22.53 -1.47
C TRP A 174 -5.63 -23.18 -0.65
N ARG A 175 -6.25 -22.46 0.29
CA ARG A 175 -7.33 -22.96 1.14
C ARG A 175 -8.59 -23.29 0.33
N ARG A 176 -8.94 -22.44 -0.63
CA ARG A 176 -10.06 -22.64 -1.56
C ARG A 176 -9.69 -22.04 -2.90
N LEU A 177 -9.57 -22.88 -3.92
CA LEU A 177 -9.27 -22.43 -5.27
C LEU A 177 -10.34 -21.45 -5.78
N PRO A 178 -9.95 -20.42 -6.54
CA PRO A 178 -10.90 -19.52 -7.17
C PRO A 178 -11.78 -20.28 -8.17
N ASP A 179 -13.05 -19.89 -8.23
CA ASP A 179 -13.99 -20.40 -9.21
C ASP A 179 -13.59 -19.99 -10.63
N LEU A 180 -13.72 -20.91 -11.60
CA LEU A 180 -13.27 -20.67 -12.97
C LEU A 180 -14.14 -19.63 -13.69
N ASP A 181 -15.45 -19.62 -13.42
CA ASP A 181 -16.37 -18.65 -14.01
C ASP A 181 -16.10 -17.25 -13.44
N ALA A 182 -15.84 -17.17 -12.13
CA ALA A 182 -15.41 -15.91 -11.49
C ALA A 182 -14.08 -15.39 -12.05
N LEU A 183 -13.10 -16.25 -12.32
CA LEU A 183 -11.85 -15.86 -12.97
C LEU A 183 -12.08 -15.39 -14.41
N ALA A 184 -12.94 -16.08 -15.16
CA ALA A 184 -13.29 -15.70 -16.53
C ALA A 184 -14.00 -14.33 -16.56
N ASP A 185 -14.90 -14.08 -15.61
CA ASP A 185 -15.60 -12.81 -15.45
C ASP A 185 -14.62 -11.66 -15.15
N ILE A 186 -13.76 -11.83 -14.14
CA ILE A 186 -12.75 -10.81 -13.80
C ILE A 186 -11.83 -10.53 -14.98
N ARG A 187 -11.37 -11.56 -15.70
CA ARG A 187 -10.54 -11.38 -16.90
C ARG A 187 -11.25 -10.54 -17.97
N ARG A 188 -12.53 -10.81 -18.23
CA ARG A 188 -13.34 -10.06 -19.19
C ARG A 188 -13.47 -8.60 -18.77
N ARG A 189 -13.77 -8.35 -17.49
CA ARG A 189 -13.93 -7.01 -16.92
C ARG A 189 -12.62 -6.22 -16.94
N LEU A 190 -11.49 -6.85 -16.62
CA LEU A 190 -10.15 -6.24 -16.70
C LEU A 190 -9.76 -5.84 -18.12
N ARG A 191 -10.17 -6.61 -19.14
CA ARG A 191 -9.91 -6.27 -20.55
C ARG A 191 -10.78 -5.14 -21.08
N ALA A 192 -11.96 -4.95 -20.50
CA ALA A 192 -12.93 -3.95 -20.92
C ALA A 192 -12.75 -2.60 -20.19
N ALA A 193 -11.95 -2.56 -19.13
CA ALA A 193 -11.71 -1.40 -18.29
C ALA A 193 -10.57 -0.52 -18.83
#